data_AF-A0A949GMB2-F1
#
_entry.id   AF-A0A949GMB2-F1
#
_cell.length_a   1.000
_cell.length_b   1.000
_cell.length_c   1.000
_cell.angle_alpha   90.00
_cell.angle_beta   90.00
_cell.angle_gamma   90.00
#
_symmetry.space_group_name_H-M   'P 1'
#
loop_
_entity.id
_entity.type
_entity.pdbx_description
1 polymer ?
#
loop_
_entity_poly.entity_id
_entity_poly.type
_entity_poly.pdbx_seq_one_letter_code
_entity_poly.pdbx_strand_id
1 'polypeptide(L)'
;MPFLIAPMSQDGKLLGYSYILSKMVASSQSAAIAIRDKLAFIQDAFVRDVNAHPIGESNNPRTVDNTLLNDRLVADARRIVGDDKVVAMVFIDIKFAPLHPGDTTLNLVPPSERAPDLPEKPTPTLPTVGAGSAGAGAGPTAAATTPPTGSNH
;
A
#
# COMPACT_ATOMS: atom_id res chain seq x y z
N MET A 1 20.59 -3.16 5.20
CA MET A 1 20.67 -2.26 4.03
C MET A 1 19.63 -1.15 4.22
N PRO A 2 19.67 -0.04 3.48
CA PRO A 2 18.46 0.78 3.32
C PRO A 2 17.34 -0.05 2.68
N PHE A 3 16.11 0.46 2.73
CA PHE A 3 15.00 -0.11 1.98
C PHE A 3 15.27 0.00 0.48
N LEU A 4 15.00 -1.08 -0.26
CA LEU A 4 14.85 -1.03 -1.72
C LEU A 4 13.38 -0.71 -2.02
N ILE A 5 13.16 0.17 -2.99
CA ILE A 5 11.82 0.46 -3.53
C ILE A 5 11.83 -0.04 -4.96
N ALA A 6 10.97 -1.00 -5.27
CA ALA A 6 10.91 -1.66 -6.57
C ALA A 6 9.50 -1.51 -7.19
N PRO A 7 9.40 -1.16 -8.48
CA PRO A 7 8.12 -1.14 -9.19
C PRO A 7 7.58 -2.58 -9.38
N MET A 8 6.30 -2.78 -9.08
CA MET A 8 5.59 -4.03 -9.38
C MET A 8 4.71 -3.79 -10.60
N SER A 9 4.94 -4.52 -11.69
CA SER A 9 4.19 -4.36 -12.94
C SER A 9 3.68 -5.68 -13.52
N GLN A 10 2.60 -5.58 -14.29
CA GLN A 10 2.02 -6.67 -15.06
C GLN A 10 1.60 -6.13 -16.42
N ASP A 11 1.95 -6.83 -17.51
CA ASP A 11 1.59 -6.47 -18.89
C ASP A 11 1.91 -5.01 -19.25
N GLY A 12 3.04 -4.51 -18.76
CA GLY A 12 3.50 -3.12 -18.95
C GLY A 12 2.80 -2.07 -18.09
N LYS A 13 1.80 -2.44 -17.27
CA LYS A 13 1.11 -1.55 -16.33
C LYS A 13 1.76 -1.64 -14.95
N LEU A 14 2.03 -0.48 -14.35
CA LEU A 14 2.46 -0.40 -12.96
C LEU A 14 1.26 -0.67 -12.03
N LEU A 15 1.42 -1.60 -11.08
CA LEU A 15 0.40 -1.98 -10.09
C LEU A 15 0.62 -1.28 -8.74
N GLY A 16 1.89 -0.99 -8.42
CA GLY A 16 2.30 -0.46 -7.13
C GLY A 16 3.81 -0.54 -6.94
N TYR A 17 4.25 -0.32 -5.71
CA TYR A 17 5.66 -0.42 -5.31
C TYR A 17 5.83 -1.39 -4.15
N SER A 18 6.91 -2.17 -4.18
CA SER A 18 7.33 -3.03 -3.06
C SER A 18 8.47 -2.37 -2.31
N TYR A 19 8.26 -2.13 -1.01
CA TYR A 19 9.27 -1.67 -0.06
C TYR A 19 9.92 -2.90 0.59
N ILE A 20 11.19 -3.14 0.28
CA ILE A 20 11.91 -4.37 0.65
C ILE A 20 13.03 -4.00 1.64
N LEU A 21 12.88 -4.44 2.89
CA LEU A 21 13.95 -4.36 3.89
C LEU A 21 14.85 -5.58 3.76
N SER A 22 16.15 -5.36 3.59
CA SER A 22 17.11 -6.45 3.38
C SER A 22 18.39 -6.36 4.23
N LYS A 23 18.96 -7.54 4.51
CA LYS A 23 20.27 -7.76 5.12
C LYS A 23 21.11 -8.59 4.17
N MET A 24 22.38 -8.20 4.02
CA MET A 24 23.38 -9.01 3.35
C MET A 24 24.13 -9.86 4.38
N VAL A 25 24.42 -11.12 4.05
CA VAL A 25 25.23 -12.03 4.86
C VAL A 25 26.62 -12.10 4.25
N ALA A 26 27.61 -11.58 4.98
CA ALA A 26 29.02 -11.66 4.61
C ALA A 26 29.62 -13.01 5.02
N SER A 27 30.61 -13.50 4.28
CA SER A 27 31.31 -14.76 4.61
C SER A 27 32.26 -14.64 5.81
N SER A 28 32.70 -13.43 6.14
CA SER A 28 33.64 -13.15 7.24
C SER A 28 33.55 -11.69 7.70
N GLN A 29 34.24 -11.36 8.80
CA GLN A 29 34.33 -9.98 9.29
C GLN A 29 35.06 -9.05 8.30
N SER A 30 36.11 -9.52 7.63
CA SER A 30 36.82 -8.74 6.60
C SER A 30 35.96 -8.55 5.35
N ALA A 31 35.21 -9.57 4.92
CA ALA A 31 34.21 -9.43 3.87
C ALA A 31 33.14 -8.39 4.23
N ALA A 32 32.67 -8.37 5.49
CA ALA A 32 31.71 -7.37 5.95
C ALA A 32 32.26 -5.93 5.94
N ILE A 33 33.57 -5.73 6.12
CA ILE A 33 34.22 -4.41 5.95
C ILE A 33 34.20 -4.03 4.47
N ALA A 34 34.72 -4.89 3.58
CA ALA A 34 34.76 -4.64 2.13
C ALA A 34 33.36 -4.41 1.50
N ILE A 35 32.31 -5.02 2.05
CA ILE A 35 30.90 -4.76 1.67
C ILE A 35 30.45 -3.35 2.08
N ARG A 36 30.84 -2.88 3.28
CA ARG A 36 30.51 -1.52 3.74
C ARG A 36 31.27 -0.46 2.92
N ASP A 37 32.54 -0.70 2.61
CA ASP A 37 33.36 0.22 1.81
C ASP A 37 32.79 0.41 0.39
N LYS A 38 32.13 -0.62 -0.16
CA LYS A 38 31.51 -0.61 -1.48
C LYS A 38 29.98 -0.43 -1.45
N LEU A 39 29.41 -0.08 -0.30
CA LEU A 39 27.97 -0.10 -0.05
C LEU A 39 27.16 0.76 -1.04
N ALA A 40 27.67 1.94 -1.41
CA ALA A 40 27.01 2.83 -2.36
C ALA A 40 26.88 2.21 -3.76
N PHE A 41 27.93 1.53 -4.25
CA PHE A 41 27.91 0.84 -5.54
C PHE A 41 26.95 -0.35 -5.55
N ILE A 42 26.88 -1.09 -4.43
CA ILE A 42 25.93 -2.20 -4.26
C ILE A 42 24.49 -1.68 -4.32
N GLN A 43 24.19 -0.61 -3.59
CA GLN A 43 22.85 0.00 -3.57
C GLN A 43 22.43 0.50 -4.95
N ASP A 44 23.32 1.20 -5.65
CA ASP A 44 23.08 1.67 -7.01
C ASP A 44 22.82 0.50 -7.98
N ALA A 45 23.63 -0.58 -7.93
CA ALA A 45 23.39 -1.76 -8.76
C ALA A 45 22.03 -2.42 -8.45
N PHE A 46 21.67 -2.55 -7.16
CA PHE A 46 20.38 -3.10 -6.75
C PHE A 46 19.21 -2.25 -7.27
N VAL A 47 19.32 -0.92 -7.20
CA VAL A 47 18.30 -0.01 -7.76
C VAL A 47 18.20 -0.17 -9.27
N ARG A 48 19.31 -0.34 -10.00
CA ARG A 48 19.28 -0.60 -11.44
C ARG A 48 18.60 -1.93 -11.76
N ASP A 49 18.94 -3.02 -11.07
CA ASP A 49 18.36 -4.35 -11.33
C ASP A 49 16.83 -4.39 -11.10
N VAL A 50 16.34 -3.89 -9.95
CA VAL A 50 14.90 -3.93 -9.64
C VAL A 50 14.04 -3.00 -10.51
N ASN A 51 14.65 -2.03 -11.20
CA ASN A 51 13.97 -1.20 -12.19
C ASN A 51 14.13 -1.73 -13.63
N ALA A 52 15.16 -2.52 -13.92
CA ALA A 52 15.38 -3.13 -15.24
C ALA A 52 14.58 -4.42 -15.45
N HIS A 53 14.35 -5.19 -14.38
CA HIS A 53 13.74 -6.52 -14.45
C HIS A 53 12.55 -6.62 -13.48
N PRO A 54 11.41 -7.19 -13.92
CA PRO A 54 10.31 -7.54 -13.01
C PRO A 54 10.79 -8.36 -11.82
N ILE A 55 10.18 -8.13 -10.66
CA ILE A 55 10.46 -8.86 -9.41
C ILE A 55 9.24 -9.62 -8.88
N GLY A 56 8.10 -9.55 -9.58
CA GLY A 56 6.86 -10.21 -9.17
C GLY A 56 6.83 -11.70 -9.55
N GLU A 57 6.10 -12.50 -8.78
CA GLU A 57 5.84 -13.91 -9.15
C GLU A 57 5.04 -13.98 -10.45
N SER A 58 5.37 -14.94 -11.33
CA SER A 58 4.72 -15.09 -12.65
C SER A 58 3.21 -15.32 -12.60
N ASN A 59 2.70 -15.93 -11.53
CA ASN A 59 1.29 -16.16 -11.24
C ASN A 59 0.67 -15.09 -10.31
N ASN A 60 1.48 -14.25 -9.66
CA ASN A 60 1.02 -13.22 -8.74
C ASN A 60 1.99 -12.01 -8.70
N PRO A 61 1.83 -11.04 -9.61
CA PRO A 61 2.75 -9.90 -9.72
C PRO A 61 2.61 -8.86 -8.59
N ARG A 62 1.82 -9.16 -7.54
CA ARG A 62 1.78 -8.38 -6.28
C ARG A 62 2.64 -9.01 -5.18
N THR A 63 3.03 -10.27 -5.33
CA THR A 63 4.03 -10.93 -4.48
C THR A 63 5.40 -10.83 -5.14
N VAL A 64 6.45 -10.62 -4.35
CA VAL A 64 7.83 -10.63 -4.85
C VAL A 64 8.34 -12.06 -4.95
N ASP A 65 8.92 -12.44 -6.10
CA ASP A 65 9.68 -13.68 -6.25
C ASP A 65 10.98 -13.55 -5.45
N ASN A 66 10.92 -14.02 -4.20
CA ASN A 66 12.03 -13.93 -3.27
C ASN A 66 13.25 -14.74 -3.72
N THR A 67 13.08 -15.85 -4.42
CA THR A 67 14.20 -16.71 -4.83
C THR A 67 14.96 -16.05 -5.98
N LEU A 68 14.25 -15.71 -7.05
CA LEU A 68 14.84 -15.07 -8.22
C LEU A 68 15.47 -13.72 -7.86
N LEU A 69 14.80 -12.91 -7.02
CA LEU A 69 15.38 -11.65 -6.55
C LEU A 69 16.62 -11.87 -5.67
N ASN A 70 16.67 -12.92 -4.83
CA ASN A 70 17.87 -13.21 -4.05
C ASN A 70 19.07 -13.47 -4.96
N ASP A 71 18.90 -14.36 -5.93
CA ASP A 71 19.97 -14.79 -6.82
C ASP A 71 20.53 -13.62 -7.63
N ARG A 72 19.67 -12.74 -8.17
CA ARG A 72 20.12 -11.52 -8.89
C ARG A 72 20.88 -10.56 -7.96
N LEU A 73 20.33 -10.22 -6.80
CA LEU A 73 20.98 -9.28 -5.86
C LEU A 73 22.28 -9.85 -5.27
N VAL A 74 22.37 -11.17 -5.05
CA VAL A 74 23.63 -11.82 -4.65
C VAL A 74 24.65 -11.76 -5.80
N ALA A 75 24.26 -12.04 -7.04
CA ALA A 75 25.15 -11.95 -8.20
C ALA A 75 25.70 -10.52 -8.40
N ASP A 76 24.85 -9.49 -8.29
CA ASP A 76 25.29 -8.10 -8.39
C ASP A 76 26.21 -7.67 -7.26
N ALA A 77 25.92 -8.07 -6.02
CA ALA A 77 26.81 -7.79 -4.89
C ALA A 77 28.17 -8.45 -5.09
N ARG A 78 28.19 -9.73 -5.48
CA ARG A 78 29.40 -10.51 -5.79
C ARG A 78 30.25 -9.86 -6.88
N ARG A 79 29.63 -9.45 -8.00
CA ARG A 79 30.28 -8.71 -9.09
C ARG A 79 31.00 -7.43 -8.63
N ILE A 80 30.53 -6.80 -7.54
CA ILE A 80 31.10 -5.57 -7.00
C ILE A 80 32.18 -5.82 -5.95
N VAL A 81 31.99 -6.77 -5.02
CA VAL A 81 32.90 -6.97 -3.89
C VAL A 81 33.89 -8.14 -4.06
N GLY A 82 33.51 -9.17 -4.82
CA GLY A 82 34.15 -10.48 -4.94
C GLY A 82 33.19 -11.62 -4.60
N ASP A 83 33.23 -12.71 -5.37
CA ASP A 83 32.27 -13.83 -5.27
C ASP A 83 32.27 -14.52 -3.89
N ASP A 84 33.44 -14.59 -3.26
CA ASP A 84 33.73 -15.23 -1.98
C ASP A 84 33.22 -14.45 -0.75
N LYS A 85 32.78 -13.20 -0.93
CA LYS A 85 32.46 -12.29 0.19
C LYS A 85 30.99 -12.24 0.56
N VAL A 86 30.10 -12.58 -0.36
CA VAL A 86 28.64 -12.54 -0.16
C VAL A 86 28.11 -13.96 -0.14
N VAL A 87 27.52 -14.35 0.99
CA VAL A 87 26.91 -15.68 1.16
C VAL A 87 25.48 -15.68 0.62
N ALA A 88 24.65 -14.75 1.10
CA ALA A 88 23.23 -14.66 0.78
C ALA A 88 22.69 -13.25 1.04
N MET A 89 21.54 -12.94 0.43
CA MET A 89 20.65 -11.87 0.88
C MET A 89 19.55 -12.46 1.78
N VAL A 90 19.04 -11.67 2.71
CA VAL A 90 17.89 -12.02 3.58
C VAL A 90 16.91 -10.86 3.55
N PHE A 91 15.69 -11.12 3.07
CA PHE A 91 14.58 -10.17 3.16
C PHE A 91 13.94 -10.28 4.56
N ILE A 92 13.79 -9.14 5.22
CA ILE A 92 13.30 -9.04 6.61
C ILE A 92 11.82 -8.64 6.61
N ASP A 93 11.43 -7.75 5.70
CA ASP A 93 10.09 -7.20 5.57
C ASP A 93 9.87 -6.81 4.11
N ILE A 94 8.70 -7.12 3.56
CA ILE A 94 8.30 -6.75 2.19
C ILE A 94 6.88 -6.21 2.26
N LYS A 95 6.71 -4.94 1.92
CA LYS A 95 5.42 -4.24 1.94
C LYS A 95 5.06 -3.76 0.55
N PHE A 96 4.00 -4.33 0.00
CA PHE A 96 3.40 -3.86 -1.24
C PHE A 96 2.47 -2.67 -0.96
N ALA A 97 2.66 -1.58 -1.71
CA ALA A 97 1.80 -0.41 -1.73
C ALA A 97 1.14 -0.30 -3.12
N PRO A 98 -0.18 -0.54 -3.26
CA PRO A 98 -0.87 -0.40 -4.54
C PRO A 98 -0.95 1.07 -4.97
N LEU A 99 -0.91 1.34 -6.28
CA LEU A 99 -1.13 2.70 -6.81
C LEU A 99 -2.54 3.22 -6.52
N HIS A 100 -3.53 2.33 -6.56
CA HIS A 100 -4.93 2.65 -6.33
C HIS A 100 -5.40 1.85 -5.10
N PRO A 101 -5.73 2.51 -3.97
CA PRO A 101 -6.16 1.82 -2.76
C PRO A 101 -7.39 0.91 -2.96
N GLY A 102 -8.26 1.23 -3.93
CA GLY A 102 -9.43 0.44 -4.31
C GLY A 102 -9.11 -0.86 -5.08
N ASP A 103 -7.91 -1.01 -5.64
CA ASP A 103 -7.50 -2.24 -6.35
C ASP A 103 -7.06 -3.36 -5.38
N THR A 104 -7.13 -3.12 -4.07
CA THR A 104 -6.84 -4.13 -3.04
C THR A 104 -7.93 -5.19 -3.09
N THR A 105 -7.63 -6.36 -3.67
CA THR A 105 -8.58 -7.49 -3.87
C THR A 105 -8.93 -8.25 -2.58
N LEU A 106 -8.72 -7.62 -1.42
CA LEU A 106 -9.18 -8.06 -0.12
C LEU A 106 -10.34 -7.14 0.27
N ASN A 107 -11.53 -7.72 0.48
CA ASN A 107 -12.79 -7.02 0.78
C ASN A 107 -12.73 -6.17 2.07
N LEU A 108 -12.07 -5.03 2.00
CA LEU A 108 -12.06 -4.00 3.03
C LEU A 108 -12.85 -2.82 2.48
N VAL A 109 -14.09 -2.69 2.97
CA VAL A 109 -14.89 -1.48 2.78
C VAL A 109 -14.02 -0.29 3.22
N PRO A 110 -13.76 0.70 2.36
CA PRO A 110 -12.95 1.84 2.76
C PRO A 110 -13.64 2.52 3.95
N PRO A 111 -12.91 2.88 5.03
CA PRO A 111 -13.50 3.62 6.13
C PRO A 111 -14.08 4.92 5.56
N SER A 112 -15.35 5.19 5.86
CA SER A 112 -16.03 6.40 5.38
C SER A 112 -15.18 7.62 5.75
N GLU A 113 -14.74 8.37 4.74
CA GLU A 113 -13.94 9.57 4.90
C GLU A 113 -14.78 10.67 5.57
N ARG A 114 -14.88 10.61 6.89
CA ARG A 114 -15.49 11.65 7.70
C ARG A 114 -14.47 12.77 7.84
N ALA A 115 -14.70 13.86 7.12
CA ALA A 115 -13.99 15.11 7.35
C ALA A 115 -14.03 15.45 8.86
N PRO A 116 -12.98 16.03 9.44
CA PRO A 116 -13.01 16.48 10.82
C PRO A 116 -14.22 17.39 11.04
N ASP A 117 -15.06 17.07 12.02
CA ASP A 117 -16.23 17.89 12.34
C ASP A 117 -15.73 19.31 12.69
N LEU A 118 -16.00 20.27 11.79
CA LEU A 118 -15.70 21.67 12.05
C LEU A 118 -16.50 22.11 13.28
N PRO A 119 -15.91 22.87 14.22
CA PRO A 119 -16.63 23.32 15.40
C PRO A 119 -17.87 24.11 14.97
N GLU A 120 -19.04 23.72 15.50
CA GLU A 120 -20.31 24.33 15.13
C GLU A 120 -20.25 25.85 15.29
N LYS A 121 -20.62 26.56 14.23
CA LYS A 121 -20.72 28.01 14.23
C LYS A 121 -21.78 28.41 15.26
N PRO A 122 -21.44 29.19 16.31
CA PRO A 122 -22.37 29.50 17.38
C PRO A 122 -23.62 30.19 16.84
N THR A 123 -24.78 29.63 17.16
CA THR A 123 -26.08 30.12 16.71
C THR A 123 -26.35 31.50 17.32
N PRO A 124 -26.78 32.52 16.54
CA PRO A 124 -27.17 33.81 17.11
C PRO A 124 -28.44 33.66 17.95
N THR A 125 -28.34 33.92 19.26
CA THR A 125 -29.50 33.90 20.15
C THR A 125 -30.43 35.09 19.87
N LEU A 126 -31.55 34.84 19.20
CA LEU A 126 -32.66 35.80 19.12
C LEU A 126 -33.35 35.92 20.49
N PRO A 127 -33.71 37.14 20.94
CA PRO A 127 -34.37 37.32 22.22
C PRO A 127 -35.80 36.75 22.22
N THR A 128 -36.11 35.97 23.25
CA THR A 128 -37.42 35.37 23.50
C THR A 128 -38.54 36.41 23.58
N VAL A 129 -39.59 36.24 22.77
CA VAL A 129 -40.85 36.97 22.91
C VAL A 129 -41.97 35.99 23.29
N GLY A 130 -42.82 36.41 24.23
CA GLY A 130 -43.67 35.57 25.06
C GLY A 130 -44.59 34.56 24.35
N ALA A 131 -44.82 33.45 25.06
CA ALA A 131 -45.77 32.41 24.69
C ALA A 131 -47.23 32.93 24.80
N GLY A 132 -48.02 32.66 23.76
CA GLY A 132 -49.47 32.82 23.70
C GLY A 132 -50.11 31.51 23.23
N SER A 133 -51.26 31.14 23.81
CA SER A 133 -51.74 29.76 23.85
C SER A 133 -52.87 29.40 22.87
N ALA A 134 -53.09 28.08 22.76
CA ALA A 134 -54.34 27.39 22.42
C ALA A 134 -54.73 27.19 20.93
N GLY A 135 -55.29 26.01 20.65
CA GLY A 135 -55.87 25.63 19.37
C GLY A 135 -55.86 24.12 19.10
N ALA A 136 -56.85 23.39 19.62
CA ALA A 136 -57.00 21.95 19.34
C ALA A 136 -57.72 21.70 17.99
N GLY A 137 -57.40 20.58 17.33
CA GLY A 137 -58.10 20.13 16.12
C GLY A 137 -57.79 18.67 15.81
N ALA A 138 -58.83 17.82 15.78
CA ALA A 138 -58.73 16.39 15.49
C ALA A 138 -59.25 16.07 14.09
N GLY A 139 -58.72 15.02 13.43
CA GLY A 139 -59.29 14.48 12.19
C GLY A 139 -58.39 13.43 11.51
N PRO A 140 -58.93 12.38 10.84
CA PRO A 140 -58.18 11.13 10.59
C PRO A 140 -58.10 10.68 9.11
N THR A 141 -57.51 9.49 8.89
CA THR A 141 -57.60 8.62 7.67
C THR A 141 -56.98 9.17 6.36
N ALA A 142 -56.51 8.39 5.36
CA ALA A 142 -56.44 6.93 5.10
C ALA A 142 -55.13 6.62 4.30
N ALA A 143 -54.42 5.49 4.47
CA ALA A 143 -54.55 4.19 3.79
C ALA A 143 -53.97 4.06 2.35
N ALA A 144 -53.11 3.03 2.15
CA ALA A 144 -52.68 2.36 0.89
C ALA A 144 -51.90 3.21 -0.15
N THR A 145 -51.02 2.67 -1.03
CA THR A 145 -51.01 1.37 -1.74
C THR A 145 -49.58 0.99 -2.22
N THR A 146 -49.27 -0.31 -2.34
CA THR A 146 -48.09 -0.92 -3.00
C THR A 146 -48.54 -1.87 -4.15
N PRO A 147 -47.65 -2.45 -4.99
CA PRO A 147 -46.31 -2.04 -5.43
C PRO A 147 -46.34 -1.62 -6.94
N PRO A 148 -46.04 -2.40 -8.03
CA PRO A 148 -45.34 -3.68 -8.24
C PRO A 148 -44.06 -3.66 -9.14
N THR A 149 -43.26 -4.72 -8.98
CA THR A 149 -42.34 -5.45 -9.90
C THR A 149 -42.10 -4.99 -11.35
N GLY A 150 -40.82 -4.93 -11.73
CA GLY A 150 -40.34 -5.06 -13.12
C GLY A 150 -39.10 -5.97 -13.20
N SER A 151 -39.25 -7.15 -13.80
CA SER A 151 -38.16 -8.08 -14.13
C SER A 151 -38.01 -8.10 -15.66
N ASN A 152 -36.79 -8.21 -16.17
CA ASN A 152 -36.58 -8.51 -17.59
C ASN A 152 -35.28 -9.29 -17.83
N HIS A 153 -35.29 -10.04 -18.93
CA HIS A 153 -34.31 -11.05 -19.35
C HIS A 153 -32.93 -10.51 -19.71
#